data_AF-A0A2C9CEM3-F1
#
_entry.id   AF-A0A2C9CEM3-F1
#
_cell.length_a   1.000
_cell.length_b   1.000
_cell.length_c   1.000
_cell.angle_alpha   90.00
_cell.angle_beta   90.00
_cell.angle_gamma   90.00
#
_symmetry.space_group_name_H-M   'P 1'
#
loop_
_entity.id
_entity.type
_entity.pdbx_description
1 polymer ?
#
loop_
_entity_poly.entity_id
_entity_poly.type
_entity_poly.pdbx_seq_one_letter_code
_entity_poly.pdbx_strand_id
1 'polypeptide(L)'
;MPEENDLILSKELYTVRFWVKRELEAKYLPALPDLVEEQLFLQGRTAWNFKYSNLKIDPLKASKRISITIFALLKKEFHRFFDKHRFSFNVTTIYWPDTRKLKIENIQAIECQQRS
;
A
#
# COMPACT_ATOMS: atom_id res chain seq x y z
N MET A 1 12.68 6.00 -27.52
CA MET A 1 11.29 6.20 -27.08
C MET A 1 11.17 5.79 -25.62
N PRO A 2 11.35 6.71 -24.66
CA PRO A 2 11.25 6.44 -23.21
C PRO A 2 9.81 6.46 -22.68
N GLU A 3 8.90 7.14 -23.36
CA GLU A 3 7.57 7.51 -22.83
C GLU A 3 6.61 6.33 -22.59
N GLU A 4 6.67 5.26 -23.39
CA GLU A 4 5.78 4.10 -23.22
C GLU A 4 6.16 3.26 -21.98
N ASN A 5 7.47 3.15 -21.68
CA ASN A 5 7.96 2.41 -20.52
C ASN A 5 7.59 3.11 -19.20
N ASP A 6 7.64 4.44 -19.18
CA ASP A 6 7.28 5.24 -17.99
C ASP A 6 5.78 5.16 -17.68
N LEU A 7 4.94 5.15 -18.73
CA LEU A 7 3.49 5.01 -18.57
C LEU A 7 3.11 3.63 -18.01
N ILE A 8 3.74 2.56 -18.50
CA ILE A 8 3.51 1.19 -18.02
C ILE A 8 3.93 1.09 -16.54
N LEU A 9 5.09 1.63 -16.19
CA LEU A 9 5.57 1.65 -14.82
C LEU A 9 4.61 2.39 -13.89
N SER A 10 4.05 3.52 -14.33
CA SER A 10 3.09 4.30 -13.52
C SER A 10 1.81 3.50 -13.19
N LYS A 11 1.30 2.74 -14.17
CA LYS A 11 0.10 1.90 -14.01
C LYS A 11 0.38 0.70 -13.10
N GLU A 12 1.53 0.05 -13.28
CA GLU A 12 1.97 -1.05 -12.42
C GLU A 12 2.07 -0.60 -10.96
N LEU A 13 2.69 0.55 -10.72
CA LEU A 13 2.83 1.11 -9.38
C LEU A 13 1.49 1.48 -8.76
N TYR A 14 0.55 2.01 -9.53
CA TYR A 14 -0.80 2.27 -9.04
C TYR A 14 -1.48 0.98 -8.57
N THR A 15 -1.42 -0.09 -9.38
CA THR A 15 -1.96 -1.40 -9.03
C THR A 15 -1.32 -1.96 -7.76
N VAL A 16 0.01 -1.90 -7.64
CA VAL A 16 0.72 -2.34 -6.43
C VAL A 16 0.25 -1.55 -5.21
N ARG A 17 0.24 -0.21 -5.29
CA ARG A 17 -0.22 0.64 -4.17
C ARG A 17 -1.64 0.29 -3.72
N PHE A 18 -2.55 0.08 -4.67
CA PHE A 18 -3.93 -0.28 -4.39
C PHE A 18 -4.03 -1.58 -3.58
N TRP A 19 -3.36 -2.64 -4.04
CA TRP A 19 -3.45 -3.95 -3.38
C TRP A 19 -2.75 -3.99 -2.03
N VAL A 20 -1.59 -3.35 -1.87
CA VAL A 20 -0.93 -3.28 -0.56
C VAL A 20 -1.76 -2.44 0.41
N LYS A 21 -2.37 -1.34 -0.05
CA LYS A 21 -3.30 -0.57 0.78
C LYS A 21 -4.45 -1.44 1.27
N ARG A 22 -5.08 -2.23 0.39
CA ARG A 22 -6.17 -3.14 0.78
C ARG A 22 -5.72 -4.19 1.81
N GLU A 23 -4.55 -4.78 1.60
CA GLU A 23 -4.00 -5.76 2.54
C GLU A 23 -3.70 -5.13 3.92
N LEU A 24 -3.15 -3.91 3.91
CA LEU A 24 -2.87 -3.12 5.10
C LEU A 24 -4.17 -2.82 5.87
N GLU A 25 -5.19 -2.30 5.19
CA GLU A 25 -6.51 -2.01 5.77
C GLU A 25 -7.20 -3.25 6.33
N ALA A 26 -7.06 -4.41 5.67
CA ALA A 26 -7.74 -5.63 6.08
C ALA A 26 -7.08 -6.36 7.27
N LYS A 27 -5.75 -6.27 7.42
CA LYS A 27 -5.01 -7.13 8.37
C LYS A 27 -4.20 -6.41 9.43
N TYR A 28 -3.83 -5.16 9.21
CA TYR A 28 -2.79 -4.51 10.01
C TYR A 28 -3.23 -3.20 10.64
N LEU A 29 -4.19 -2.49 10.06
CA LEU A 29 -4.71 -1.27 10.66
C LEU A 29 -5.57 -1.61 11.88
N PRO A 30 -5.36 -0.93 13.01
CA PRO A 30 -6.25 -1.09 14.15
C PRO A 30 -7.62 -0.51 13.82
N ALA A 31 -8.67 -1.20 14.26
CA ALA A 31 -10.04 -0.74 14.14
C ALA A 31 -10.26 0.46 15.07
N LEU A 32 -11.04 1.44 14.60
CA LEU A 32 -11.56 2.51 15.45
C LEU A 32 -12.83 2.03 16.15
N PRO A 33 -13.32 2.75 17.18
CA PRO A 33 -14.62 2.44 17.77
C PRO A 33 -15.72 2.43 16.71
N ASP A 34 -16.63 1.45 16.75
CA ASP A 34 -17.64 1.19 15.72
C ASP A 34 -18.43 2.45 15.31
N LEU A 35 -18.84 3.26 16.29
CA LEU A 35 -19.56 4.51 16.04
C LEU A 35 -18.75 5.50 15.18
N VAL A 36 -17.43 5.54 15.37
CA VAL A 36 -16.53 6.39 14.57
C VAL A 36 -16.37 5.83 13.16
N GLU A 37 -16.24 4.51 13.02
CA GLU A 37 -16.13 3.87 11.69
C GLU A 37 -17.41 4.04 10.88
N GLU A 38 -18.58 3.85 11.50
CA GLU A 38 -19.88 4.03 10.87
C GLU A 38 -20.08 5.50 10.40
N GLN A 39 -19.75 6.47 11.26
CA GLN A 39 -19.83 7.89 10.88
C GLN A 39 -18.90 8.23 9.73
N LEU A 40 -17.66 7.73 9.76
CA LEU A 40 -16.70 7.92 8.67
C LEU A 40 -17.21 7.30 7.36
N PHE A 41 -17.76 6.09 7.43
CA PHE A 41 -18.36 5.40 6.29
C PHE A 41 -19.52 6.20 5.68
N LEU A 42 -20.47 6.66 6.50
CA LEU A 42 -21.61 7.47 6.05
C LEU A 42 -21.18 8.81 5.43
N GLN A 43 -20.08 9.39 5.91
CA GLN A 43 -19.51 10.63 5.36
C GLN A 43 -18.61 10.41 4.14
N GLY A 44 -18.35 9.16 3.73
CA GLY A 44 -17.39 8.82 2.68
C GLY A 44 -15.95 9.23 3.03
N ARG A 45 -15.60 9.29 4.32
CA ARG A 45 -14.28 9.69 4.82
C ARG A 45 -13.50 8.48 5.32
N THR A 46 -12.17 8.54 5.22
CA THR A 46 -11.27 7.55 5.85
C THR A 46 -10.58 8.15 7.07
N ALA A 47 -10.27 7.33 8.08
CA ALA A 47 -9.48 7.75 9.23
C ALA A 47 -7.98 7.84 8.94
N TRP A 48 -7.52 7.04 7.98
CA TRP A 48 -6.10 6.84 7.67
C TRP A 48 -5.69 7.58 6.40
N ASN A 49 -4.52 8.20 6.46
CA ASN A 49 -3.79 8.72 5.31
C ASN A 49 -2.63 7.78 4.99
N PHE A 50 -2.39 7.52 3.70
CA PHE A 50 -1.33 6.62 3.27
C PHE A 50 -0.24 7.40 2.53
N LYS A 51 0.99 7.28 2.98
CA LYS A 51 2.17 7.80 2.28
C LYS A 51 3.04 6.64 1.83
N TYR A 52 3.52 6.71 0.59
CA TYR A 52 4.36 5.67 -0.01
C TYR A 52 5.80 6.19 -0.13
N SER A 53 6.78 5.35 0.17
CA SER A 53 8.20 5.68 0.06
C SER A 53 9.04 4.45 -0.26
N ASN A 54 10.34 4.66 -0.50
CA ASN A 54 11.33 3.59 -0.71
C ASN A 54 10.88 2.57 -1.74
N LEU A 55 10.43 3.07 -2.89
CA LEU A 55 10.08 2.23 -4.01
C LEU A 55 11.37 1.68 -4.63
N LYS A 56 11.54 0.35 -4.58
CA LYS A 56 12.63 -0.34 -5.29
C LYS A 56 12.02 -1.35 -6.23
N ILE A 57 12.53 -1.38 -7.46
CA ILE A 57 12.08 -2.29 -8.50
C ILE A 57 13.30 -3.10 -8.90
N ASP A 58 13.30 -4.38 -8.51
CA ASP A 58 14.35 -5.31 -8.86
C ASP A 58 13.86 -6.18 -10.03
N PRO A 59 14.44 -6.03 -11.23
CA PRO A 59 14.10 -6.89 -12.35
C PRO A 59 14.56 -8.32 -12.05
N LEU A 60 13.64 -9.27 -12.14
CA LEU A 60 13.91 -10.71 -12.12
C LEU A 60 13.73 -11.23 -13.57
N LYS A 61 14.36 -12.36 -13.91
CA LYS A 61 14.42 -12.87 -15.30
C LYS A 61 13.09 -12.77 -16.07
N ALA A 62 11.98 -13.15 -15.45
CA ALA A 62 10.63 -13.11 -16.03
C ALA A 62 9.60 -12.41 -15.12
N SER A 63 10.05 -11.63 -14.12
CA SER A 63 9.18 -10.98 -13.14
C SER A 63 9.84 -9.71 -12.57
N LYS A 64 9.14 -8.93 -11.74
CA LYS A 64 9.72 -7.76 -11.08
C LYS A 64 9.38 -7.83 -9.60
N ARG A 65 10.37 -7.76 -8.73
CA ARG A 65 10.10 -7.56 -7.30
C ARG A 65 9.97 -6.06 -7.05
N ILE A 66 8.88 -5.65 -6.41
CA ILE A 66 8.61 -4.26 -6.07
C ILE A 66 8.56 -4.15 -4.54
N SER A 67 9.60 -3.58 -3.94
CA SER A 67 9.60 -3.25 -2.52
C SER A 67 8.99 -1.86 -2.32
N ILE A 68 8.06 -1.74 -1.37
CA ILE A 68 7.39 -0.47 -1.07
C ILE A 68 7.16 -0.29 0.43
N THR A 69 7.58 0.85 0.96
CA THR A 69 7.28 1.22 2.35
C THR A 69 6.01 2.08 2.38
N ILE A 70 5.06 1.75 3.26
CA ILE A 70 3.80 2.47 3.42
C ILE A 70 3.63 2.99 4.84
N PHE A 71 3.55 4.31 4.98
CA PHE A 71 3.19 4.93 6.24
C PHE A 71 1.68 5.11 6.32
N ALA A 72 1.07 4.52 7.34
CA ALA A 72 -0.34 4.73 7.67
C ALA A 72 -0.43 5.76 8.79
N LEU A 73 -0.89 6.95 8.46
CA LEU A 73 -0.98 8.07 9.39
C LEU A 73 -2.44 8.31 9.72
N LEU A 74 -2.80 8.06 10.97
CA LEU A 74 -4.12 8.42 11.48
C LEU A 74 -4.31 9.94 11.37
N LYS A 75 -5.51 10.40 11.00
CA LYS A 75 -5.84 11.83 11.00
C LYS A 75 -5.79 12.39 12.43
N LYS A 76 -5.40 13.67 12.54
CA LYS A 76 -5.20 14.35 13.83
C LYS A 76 -6.43 14.27 14.75
N GLU A 77 -7.63 14.35 14.19
CA GLU A 77 -8.89 14.24 14.92
C GLU A 77 -9.10 12.89 15.64
N PHE A 78 -8.32 11.86 15.27
CA PHE A 78 -8.41 10.51 15.84
C PHE A 78 -7.16 10.10 16.65
N HIS A 79 -6.16 10.97 16.83
CA HIS A 79 -4.92 10.65 17.57
C HIS A 79 -5.15 10.25 19.03
N ARG A 80 -6.31 10.60 19.62
CA ARG A 80 -6.70 10.11 20.95
C ARG A 80 -6.90 8.59 21.04
N PHE A 81 -7.05 7.92 19.90
CA PHE A 81 -7.28 6.48 19.84
C PHE A 81 -6.00 5.69 19.58
N PHE A 82 -5.07 6.21 18.77
CA PHE A 82 -3.81 5.56 18.42
C PHE A 82 -2.70 6.56 18.07
N ASP A 83 -1.46 6.15 18.32
CA ASP A 83 -0.25 6.83 17.86
C ASP A 83 0.09 6.49 16.38
N LYS A 84 1.19 7.06 15.86
CA LYS A 84 1.59 6.89 14.45
C LYS A 84 2.10 5.47 14.20
N HIS A 85 1.55 4.80 13.18
CA HIS A 85 2.00 3.47 12.75
C HIS A 85 2.81 3.54 11.44
N ARG A 86 3.89 2.77 11.38
CA ARG A 86 4.71 2.58 10.18
C ARG A 86 4.68 1.11 9.76
N PHE A 87 4.41 0.86 8.48
CA PHE A 87 4.41 -0.48 7.91
C PHE A 87 5.34 -0.55 6.68
N SER A 88 6.16 -1.58 6.61
CA SER A 88 7.04 -1.84 5.46
C SER A 88 6.60 -3.12 4.76
N PHE A 89 6.44 -3.09 3.44
CA PHE A 89 5.99 -4.25 2.66
C PHE A 89 6.94 -4.59 1.52
N ASN A 90 7.10 -5.89 1.26
CA ASN A 90 7.68 -6.42 0.04
C ASN A 90 6.57 -7.00 -0.82
N VAL A 91 6.48 -6.54 -2.06
CA VAL A 91 5.51 -7.06 -3.03
C VAL A 91 6.27 -7.75 -4.14
N THR A 92 5.90 -9.00 -4.41
CA THR A 92 6.42 -9.69 -5.58
C THR A 92 5.37 -9.62 -6.68
N THR A 93 5.74 -9.06 -7.82
CA THR A 93 4.86 -8.96 -8.99
C THR A 93 5.42 -9.77 -10.16
N ILE A 94 4.54 -10.47 -10.86
CA ILE A 94 4.88 -11.13 -12.11
C ILE A 94 4.26 -10.29 -13.22
N TYR A 95 5.11 -9.82 -14.14
CA TYR A 95 4.68 -9.12 -15.34
C TYR A 95 4.81 -10.07 -16.53
N TRP A 96 3.70 -10.29 -17.25
CA TRP A 96 3.71 -11.05 -18.49
C TRP A 96 3.73 -10.08 -19.68
N PRO A 97 4.85 -9.97 -20.41
CA PRO A 97 4.98 -9.04 -21.53
C PRO A 97 3.93 -9.28 -22.61
N ASP A 98 3.67 -10.56 -22.92
CA ASP A 98 2.77 -10.98 -24.00
C ASP A 98 1.32 -10.55 -23.80
N THR A 99 0.90 -10.40 -22.54
CA THR A 99 -0.48 -10.02 -22.20
C THR A 99 -0.58 -8.63 -21.59
N ARG A 100 0.55 -7.94 -21.38
CA ARG A 100 0.65 -6.68 -20.61
C ARG A 100 -0.06 -6.77 -19.25
N LYS A 101 -0.12 -7.96 -18.65
CA LYS A 101 -0.79 -8.22 -17.37
C LYS A 101 0.22 -8.21 -16.23
N LEU A 102 -0.12 -7.49 -15.17
CA LEU A 102 0.57 -7.54 -13.89
C LEU A 102 -0.25 -8.41 -12.93
N LYS A 103 0.37 -9.41 -12.33
CA LYS A 103 -0.19 -10.15 -11.20
C LYS A 103 0.65 -9.92 -9.96
N ILE A 104 -0.01 -9.64 -8.84
CA ILE A 104 0.63 -9.67 -7.53
C ILE A 104 0.64 -11.13 -7.09
N GLU A 105 1.83 -11.65 -6.87
CA GLU A 105 2.03 -13.01 -6.43
C GLU A 105 2.01 -13.10 -4.90
N ASN A 106 2.63 -12.12 -4.24
CA ASN A 106 2.78 -12.11 -2.80
C ASN A 106 2.91 -10.69 -2.24
N ILE A 107 2.29 -10.44 -1.10
CA ILE A 107 2.43 -9.24 -0.28
C ILE A 107 2.90 -9.69 1.10
N GLN A 108 4.11 -9.30 1.49
CA GLN A 108 4.70 -9.65 2.78
C GLN A 108 4.98 -8.40 3.58
N ALA A 109 4.47 -8.32 4.80
CA ALA A 109 4.91 -7.32 5.77
C ALA A 109 6.32 -7.66 6.26
N ILE A 110 7.21 -6.68 6.21
CA ILE A 110 8.61 -6.80 6.64
C ILE A 110 8.76 -6.24 8.05
N GLU A 111 8.06 -5.15 8.35
CA GLU A 111 8.22 -4.42 9.60
C GLU A 111 6.95 -3.64 9.94
N CYS A 112 6.48 -3.77 11.17
CA CYS A 112 5.44 -2.94 11.76
C CYS A 112 6.06 -2.22 12.96
N GLN A 113 6.27 -0.92 12.86
CA GLN A 113 6.73 -0.10 13.98
C GLN A 113 5.60 0.79 14.47
N GLN A 114 5.24 0.63 15.73
CA GLN A 114 4.49 1.63 16.48
C GLN A 114 5.52 2.62 17.02
N ARG A 115 5.42 3.90 16.64
CA ARG A 115 6.22 4.95 17.30
C ARG A 115 5.37 5.58 18.39
N SER A 116 5.67 5.19 19.62
CA SER A 116 5.27 5.86 20.87
C SER A 116 5.83 7.28 20.93
#